data_AF-A0A1V1W2R7-F1
#
_entry.id   AF-A0A1V1W2R7-F1
#
_cell.length_a   1.000
_cell.length_b   1.000
_cell.length_c   1.000
_cell.angle_alpha   90.00
_cell.angle_beta   90.00
_cell.angle_gamma   90.00
#
_symmetry.space_group_name_H-M   'P 1'
#
loop_
_entity.id
_entity.type
_entity.pdbx_description
1 polymer ?
#
loop_
_entity_poly.entity_id
_entity_poly.type
_entity_poly.pdbx_seq_one_letter_code
_entity_poly.pdbx_strand_id
1 'polypeptide(L)' 'MLWFILLVVVLAVLAYRYRVPLLAKILGQSESRVHRQVNRRKD' A
#
# COMPACT_ATOMS: atom_id res chain seq x y z
N MET A 1 17.35 9.84 17.33
CA MET A 1 17.67 9.39 15.95
C MET A 1 17.13 7.99 15.66
N LEU A 2 17.44 6.96 16.45
CA LEU A 2 16.93 5.59 16.25
C LEU A 2 15.39 5.50 16.16
N TRP A 3 14.67 6.23 17.01
CA TRP A 3 13.21 6.32 16.99
C TRP A 3 12.63 6.88 15.69
N PHE A 4 13.27 7.88 15.08
CA PHE A 4 12.85 8.42 13.78
C PHE A 4 13.04 7.41 12.66
N ILE A 5 14.16 6.68 12.67
CA ILE A 5 14.44 5.63 11.69
C ILE A 5 13.40 4.51 11.81
N LEU A 6 13.08 4.06 13.02
CA LEU A 6 12.03 3.08 13.26
C LEU A 6 10.67 3.57 12.76
N LEU A 7 10.31 4.83 13.02
CA LEU A 7 9.05 5.41 12.57
C LEU A 7 8.96 5.44 11.04
N VAL A 8 10.03 5.82 10.35
CA VAL A 8 10.09 5.81 8.87
C VAL A 8 9.96 4.39 8.33
N VAL A 9 10.65 3.41 8.93
CA VAL A 9 10.55 2.00 8.52
C VAL A 9 9.14 1.48 8.70
N VAL A 10 8.50 1.76 9.83
CA VAL A 10 7.11 1.36 10.10
C VAL A 10 6.17 1.97 9.06
N LEU A 11 6.32 3.26 8.76
CA LEU A 11 5.51 3.91 7.72
C LEU A 11 5.74 3.30 6.33
N ALA A 12 6.97 2.95 5.98
CA ALA A 12 7.28 2.31 4.71
C ALA A 12 6.63 0.92 4.60
N VAL A 13 6.69 0.12 5.67
CA VAL A 13 6.04 -1.20 5.72
C VAL A 13 4.51 -1.06 5.62
N LEU A 14 3.93 -0.12 6.35
CA LEU A 14 2.49 0.17 6.29
C LEU A 14 2.08 0.58 4.87
N ALA A 15 2.81 1.50 4.24
CA ALA A 15 2.55 1.91 2.87
C ALA A 15 2.60 0.73 1.89
N TYR A 16 3.59 -0.17 2.03
CA TYR A 16 3.70 -1.35 1.18
C TYR A 16 2.56 -2.35 1.39
N ARG A 17 2.18 -2.59 2.66
CA ARG A 17 1.10 -3.53 3.03
C ARG A 17 -0.27 -3.00 2.62
N TYR A 18 -0.52 -1.73 2.85
CA TYR A 18 -1.81 -1.07 2.61
C TYR A 18 -1.93 -0.40 1.24
N ARG A 19 -0.95 -0.56 0.34
CA ARG A 19 -0.99 0.05 -1.01
C ARG A 19 -2.32 -0.19 -1.75
N VAL A 20 -2.85 -1.41 -1.69
CA VAL A 20 -4.08 -1.82 -2.41
C VAL A 20 -5.33 -1.19 -1.79
N PRO A 21 -5.59 -1.33 -0.47
CA PRO A 21 -6.75 -0.67 0.15
C PRO A 21 -6.65 0.86 0.12
N LEU A 22 -5.45 1.45 0.22
CA LEU A 22 -5.25 2.90 0.03
C LEU A 22 -5.64 3.34 -1.38
N LEU A 23 -5.12 2.66 -2.40
CA LEU A 23 -5.46 2.95 -3.79
C LEU A 23 -6.95 2.74 -4.05
N ALA A 24 -7.55 1.68 -3.50
CA ALA A 24 -8.98 1.41 -3.60
C ALA A 24 -9.81 2.55 -3.00
N LYS A 25 -9.45 3.05 -1.81
CA LYS A 25 -10.11 4.18 -1.15
C LYS A 25 -9.94 5.49 -1.91
N ILE A 26 -8.74 5.79 -2.42
CA ILE A 26 -8.46 7.03 -3.18
C ILE A 26 -9.18 7.01 -4.53
N LEU A 27 -9.19 5.87 -5.22
CA LEU A 27 -9.80 5.71 -6.54
C LEU A 27 -11.31 5.46 -6.47
N GLY A 28 -11.88 5.29 -5.26
CA GLY A 28 -13.28 4.89 -5.08
C GLY A 28 -13.62 3.54 -5.72
N GLN A 29 -12.60 2.69 -5.98
CA GLN A 29 -12.76 1.40 -6.62
C GLN A 29 -12.78 0.27 -5.59
N SER A 30 -13.43 -0.85 -5.92
CA SER A 30 -13.39 -2.02 -5.04
C SER A 30 -11.97 -2.58 -4.92
N GLU A 31 -11.59 -3.00 -3.70
CA GLU A 31 -10.27 -3.58 -3.41
C GLU A 31 -9.94 -4.74 -4.34
N SER A 32 -10.92 -5.59 -4.69
CA SER A 32 -10.73 -6.68 -5.65
C SER A 32 -10.33 -6.21 -7.05
N ARG A 33 -10.83 -5.06 -7.51
CA ARG A 33 -10.52 -4.52 -8.84
C ARG A 33 -9.11 -3.95 -8.88
N VAL A 34 -8.74 -3.18 -7.85
CA VAL A 34 -7.38 -2.64 -7.68
C VAL A 34 -6.38 -3.76 -7.45
N HIS A 35 -6.69 -4.74 -6.60
CA HIS A 35 -5.83 -5.91 -6.36
C HIS A 35 -5.54 -6.69 -7.65
N ARG A 36 -6.58 -6.93 -8.48
CA ARG A 36 -6.40 -7.56 -9.80
C ARG A 36 -5.49 -6.73 -10.70
N GLN A 37 -5.69 -5.42 -10.78
CA GLN A 37 -4.87 -4.56 -11.65
C GLN A 37 -3.42 -4.41 -11.16
N VAL A 38 -3.22 -4.30 -9.84
CA VAL A 38 -1.91 -4.19 -9.20
C VAL A 38 -1.13 -5.51 -9.33
N ASN A 39 -1.77 -6.66 -9.13
CA ASN A 39 -1.09 -7.95 -9.32
C ASN A 39 -0.89 -8.32 -10.79
N ARG A 40 -1.78 -7.91 -11.70
CA ARG A 40 -1.63 -8.17 -13.15
C ARG A 40 -0.40 -7.49 -13.77
N ARG A 41 0.16 -6.47 -13.12
CA ARG A 41 1.39 -5.79 -13.56
C ARG A 41 2.66 -6.32 -12.89
N LYS A 42 2.55 -7.35 -12.04
CA LYS A 42 3.67 -7.92 -11.29
C LYS A 42 4.28 -9.15 -11.98
N ASP A 43 3.56 -9.73 -12.94
CA ASP A 43 4.08 -10.70 -13.93
C ASP A 43 4.59 -9.93 -15.17
#